data_AF-A0A961ERJ0-F1
#
_entry.id   AF-A0A961ERJ0-F1
#
_cell.length_a   1.000
_cell.length_b   1.000
_cell.length_c   1.000
_cell.angle_alpha   90.00
_cell.angle_beta   90.00
_cell.angle_gamma   90.00
#
_symmetry.space_group_name_H-M   'P 1'
#
loop_
_entity.id
_entity.type
_entity.pdbx_description
1 polymer ?
#
loop_
_entity_poly.entity_id
_entity_poly.type
_entity_poly.pdbx_seq_one_letter_code
_entity_poly.pdbx_strand_id
1 'polypeptide(L)'
;MQRIWNSPSGRYRLQSWFVTAASAIVIAGLFFLLHAIFPTDANSVIESGKKENLVTVLFIVLSVLILFPAREYILRQIFRRQDWETLIDEDIHHLDFLARQFSIDSLLHQIVPDLLYWLRVGSARIAILGEDRKNYRFHIYKNGKIIKGNAIYYHKTEELKREFKNYRKIARLDDEELPAELRDIMQQNRVAWIVPFVFRTRLLGFLFLMEPPRNQFADRALQLLAGKAAVSIQNHILSSKIIDAGEFEKELQSAEKVHSLMKNSRLPTISGFEIKPKEDESGSSVQEFFEASDGWYLVIFATARGGGVSGLVLSGLLGHLYSLIHLENELSIHRILGHMRK
;
A
#
# COMPACT_ATOMS: atom_id res chain seq x y z
N MET A 1 -25.96 37.59 0.13
CA MET A 1 -27.01 36.59 0.45
C MET A 1 -27.38 35.65 -0.71
N GLN A 2 -27.28 36.04 -1.99
CA GLN A 2 -27.66 35.18 -3.13
C GLN A 2 -26.78 33.93 -3.38
N ARG A 3 -25.55 33.87 -2.86
CA ARG A 3 -24.64 32.70 -3.04
C ARG A 3 -25.03 31.47 -2.22
N ILE A 4 -25.76 31.62 -1.11
CA ILE A 4 -26.16 30.49 -0.24
C ILE A 4 -27.32 29.68 -0.84
N TRP A 5 -28.10 30.30 -1.75
CA TRP A 5 -29.31 29.71 -2.32
C TRP A 5 -29.04 28.82 -3.55
N ASN A 6 -27.85 28.93 -4.13
CA ASN A 6 -27.43 28.13 -5.28
C ASN A 6 -26.51 26.96 -4.92
N SER A 7 -26.22 26.74 -3.62
CA SER A 7 -25.57 25.51 -3.20
C SER A 7 -26.58 24.35 -3.17
N PRO A 8 -26.13 23.09 -3.41
CA PRO A 8 -26.98 21.91 -3.28
C PRO A 8 -27.65 21.82 -1.89
N SER A 9 -26.93 22.24 -0.84
CA SER A 9 -27.42 22.29 0.55
C SER A 9 -28.50 23.36 0.78
N GLY A 10 -28.44 24.50 0.11
CA GLY A 10 -29.46 25.56 0.19
C GLY A 10 -30.78 25.14 -0.45
N ARG A 11 -30.71 24.46 -1.61
CA ARG A 11 -31.89 23.94 -2.31
C ARG A 11 -32.61 22.84 -1.52
N TYR A 12 -31.84 21.98 -0.85
CA TYR A 12 -32.40 20.93 0.03
C TYR A 12 -33.13 21.52 1.24
N ARG A 13 -32.58 22.56 1.90
CA ARG A 13 -33.24 23.23 3.03
C ARG A 13 -34.58 23.85 2.64
N LEU A 14 -34.66 24.49 1.48
CA LEU A 14 -35.92 25.02 0.95
C LEU A 14 -36.94 23.94 0.65
N GLN A 15 -36.51 22.88 -0.03
CA GLN A 15 -37.41 21.80 -0.42
C GLN A 15 -37.91 21.01 0.80
N SER A 16 -37.06 20.76 1.78
CA SER A 16 -37.44 20.20 3.09
C SER A 16 -38.44 21.09 3.83
N TRP A 17 -38.22 22.41 3.79
CA TRP A 17 -39.17 23.37 4.35
C TRP A 17 -40.52 23.34 3.63
N PHE A 18 -40.54 23.23 2.30
CA PHE A 18 -41.78 23.07 1.52
C PHE A 18 -42.53 21.79 1.85
N VAL A 19 -41.85 20.65 1.97
CA VAL A 19 -42.49 19.39 2.34
C VAL A 19 -43.02 19.44 3.77
N THR A 20 -42.29 20.10 4.68
CA THR A 20 -42.73 20.29 6.06
C THR A 20 -43.97 21.18 6.13
N ALA A 21 -43.98 22.30 5.39
CA ALA A 21 -45.13 23.19 5.29
C ALA A 21 -46.35 22.47 4.68
N ALA A 22 -46.16 21.71 3.59
CA ALA A 22 -47.24 20.93 2.97
C ALA A 22 -47.79 19.87 3.93
N SER A 23 -46.92 19.16 4.66
CA SER A 23 -47.37 18.18 5.66
C SER A 23 -48.13 18.84 6.81
N ALA A 24 -47.72 20.03 7.27
CA ALA A 24 -48.42 20.78 8.31
C ALA A 24 -49.83 21.21 7.87
N ILE A 25 -50.00 21.60 6.60
CA ILE A 25 -51.30 21.94 6.02
C ILE A 25 -52.22 20.71 5.99
N VAL A 26 -51.70 19.55 5.59
CA VAL A 26 -52.49 18.29 5.56
C VAL A 26 -52.88 17.86 6.98
N ILE A 27 -51.98 17.97 7.95
CA ILE A 27 -52.24 17.66 9.36
C ILE A 27 -53.31 18.61 9.93
N ALA A 28 -53.19 19.91 9.70
CA ALA A 28 -54.17 20.89 10.15
C ALA A 28 -55.54 20.63 9.50
N GLY A 29 -55.58 20.37 8.20
CA GLY A 29 -56.81 20.03 7.48
C GLY A 29 -57.49 18.78 8.03
N LEU A 30 -56.70 17.75 8.37
CA LEU A 30 -57.22 16.52 8.98
C LEU A 30 -57.78 16.76 10.39
N PHE A 31 -57.13 17.60 11.20
CA PHE A 31 -57.63 17.99 12.52
C PHE A 31 -58.98 18.71 12.43
N PHE A 32 -59.11 19.67 11.50
CA PHE A 32 -60.37 20.37 11.25
C PHE A 32 -61.46 19.44 10.70
N LEU A 33 -61.10 18.49 9.83
CA LEU A 33 -62.03 17.52 9.26
C LEU A 33 -62.57 16.57 10.34
N LEU A 34 -61.74 16.13 11.28
CA LEU A 34 -62.19 15.33 12.42
C LEU A 34 -63.12 16.13 13.35
N HIS A 35 -62.84 17.41 13.58
CA HIS A 35 -63.74 18.30 14.32
C HIS A 35 -65.07 18.55 13.60
N ALA A 36 -65.07 18.59 12.26
CA ALA A 36 -66.28 18.77 11.47
C ALA A 36 -67.18 17.51 11.44
N ILE A 37 -66.57 16.32 11.47
CA ILE A 37 -67.31 15.04 11.50
C ILE A 37 -67.91 14.77 12.90
N PHE A 38 -67.26 15.25 13.96
CA PHE A 38 -67.73 15.15 15.33
C PHE A 38 -68.10 16.52 15.91
N PRO A 39 -69.19 17.16 15.42
CA PRO A 39 -69.60 18.47 15.93
C PRO A 39 -70.00 18.37 17.41
N THR A 40 -69.56 19.35 18.19
CA THR A 40 -69.90 19.47 19.61
C THR A 40 -71.33 20.00 19.77
N ASP A 41 -72.26 19.13 20.13
CA ASP A 41 -73.57 19.58 20.62
C ASP A 41 -73.45 20.20 22.02
N ALA A 42 -74.01 21.41 22.17
CA ALA A 42 -73.76 22.33 23.28
C ALA A 42 -74.46 21.97 24.61
N ASN A 43 -75.09 20.80 24.74
CA ASN A 43 -76.04 20.55 25.82
C ASN A 43 -75.50 19.78 27.03
N SER A 44 -74.24 19.33 27.03
CA SER A 44 -73.64 18.62 28.18
C SER A 44 -72.10 18.79 28.22
N VAL A 45 -71.61 19.66 29.10
CA VAL A 45 -70.18 19.98 29.28
C VAL A 45 -69.30 18.73 29.50
N ILE A 46 -69.86 17.69 30.13
CA ILE A 46 -69.16 16.44 30.45
C ILE A 46 -68.99 15.54 29.21
N GLU A 47 -69.95 15.54 28.27
CA GLU A 47 -69.83 14.74 27.05
C GLU A 47 -68.97 15.44 26.00
N SER A 48 -68.97 16.77 25.98
CA SER A 48 -68.08 17.58 25.12
C SER A 48 -66.61 17.25 25.41
N GLY A 49 -66.19 17.19 26.68
CA GLY A 49 -64.81 16.87 27.05
C GLY A 49 -64.39 15.43 26.71
N LYS A 50 -65.30 14.45 26.81
CA LYS A 50 -65.00 13.07 26.40
C LYS A 50 -64.85 12.93 24.88
N LYS A 51 -65.65 13.66 24.10
CA LYS A 51 -65.57 13.68 22.63
C LYS A 51 -64.30 14.38 22.14
N GLU A 52 -63.92 15.50 22.75
CA GLU A 52 -62.70 16.23 22.43
C GLU A 52 -61.43 15.38 22.70
N ASN A 53 -61.41 14.66 23.82
CA ASN A 53 -60.35 13.69 24.11
C ASN A 53 -60.31 12.55 23.08
N LEU A 54 -61.47 12.05 22.64
CA LEU A 54 -61.55 10.99 21.63
C LEU A 54 -61.04 11.47 20.26
N VAL A 55 -61.41 12.69 19.83
CA VAL A 55 -60.91 13.31 18.60
C VAL A 55 -59.40 13.52 18.67
N THR A 56 -58.89 13.98 19.81
CA THR A 56 -57.45 14.19 20.04
C THR A 56 -56.67 12.87 19.98
N VAL A 57 -57.18 11.81 20.63
CA VAL A 57 -56.55 10.48 20.58
C VAL A 57 -56.58 9.92 19.16
N LEU A 58 -57.72 10.02 18.46
CA LEU A 58 -57.84 9.55 17.07
C LEU A 58 -56.88 10.32 16.14
N PHE A 59 -56.74 11.63 16.35
CA PHE A 59 -55.81 12.48 15.62
C PHE A 59 -54.35 12.08 15.87
N ILE A 60 -53.97 11.81 17.12
CA ILE A 60 -52.62 11.33 17.48
C ILE A 60 -52.34 9.99 16.80
N VAL A 61 -53.28 9.04 16.89
CA VAL A 61 -53.15 7.71 16.29
C VAL A 61 -53.00 7.81 14.76
N LEU A 62 -53.85 8.60 14.10
CA LEU A 62 -53.80 8.76 12.64
C LEU A 62 -52.53 9.49 12.18
N SER A 63 -52.10 10.51 12.92
CA SER A 63 -50.89 11.28 12.63
C SER A 63 -49.63 10.43 12.75
N VAL A 64 -49.53 9.62 13.81
CA VAL A 64 -48.34 8.80 14.08
C VAL A 64 -48.31 7.56 13.17
N LEU A 65 -49.43 6.86 12.97
CA LEU A 65 -49.44 5.60 12.21
C LEU A 65 -49.55 5.76 10.70
N ILE A 66 -50.21 6.81 10.21
CA ILE A 66 -50.47 6.96 8.77
C ILE A 66 -49.67 8.11 8.20
N LEU A 67 -49.74 9.27 8.86
CA LEU A 67 -49.23 10.51 8.27
C LEU A 67 -47.70 10.59 8.36
N PHE A 68 -47.10 10.12 9.46
CA PHE A 68 -45.64 10.06 9.60
C PHE A 68 -45.00 9.06 8.62
N PRO A 69 -45.47 7.81 8.48
CA PRO A 69 -44.92 6.86 7.52
C PRO A 69 -45.19 7.27 6.06
N ALA A 70 -46.36 7.86 5.77
CA ALA A 70 -46.65 8.36 4.42
C ALA A 70 -45.74 9.54 4.05
N ARG A 71 -45.47 10.47 4.98
CA ARG A 71 -44.48 11.54 4.79
C ARG A 71 -43.09 10.95 4.50
N GLU A 72 -42.65 10.00 5.31
CA GLU A 72 -41.36 9.32 5.15
C GLU A 72 -41.25 8.61 3.79
N TYR A 73 -42.34 7.93 3.37
CA TYR A 73 -42.43 7.22 2.10
C TYR A 73 -42.40 8.17 0.89
N ILE A 74 -43.18 9.25 0.93
CA ILE A 74 -43.21 10.27 -0.13
C ILE A 74 -41.85 10.97 -0.21
N LEU A 75 -41.22 11.28 0.92
CA LEU A 75 -39.84 11.80 0.96
C LEU A 75 -38.87 10.82 0.28
N ARG A 76 -38.92 9.53 0.61
CA ARG A 76 -38.06 8.52 -0.04
C ARG A 76 -38.30 8.39 -1.54
N GLN A 77 -39.54 8.55 -2.00
CA GLN A 77 -39.90 8.36 -3.41
C GLN A 77 -39.63 9.60 -4.27
N ILE A 78 -39.84 10.81 -3.74
CA ILE A 78 -39.55 12.07 -4.42
C ILE A 78 -38.03 12.36 -4.38
N PHE A 79 -37.36 12.04 -3.27
CA PHE A 79 -35.92 12.29 -3.08
C PHE A 79 -35.06 11.04 -3.33
N ARG A 80 -35.40 10.29 -4.39
CA ARG A 80 -34.60 9.17 -4.88
C ARG A 80 -33.25 9.71 -5.43
N ARG A 81 -32.15 9.53 -4.66
CA ARG A 81 -30.73 9.89 -4.94
C ARG A 81 -30.20 11.25 -4.48
N GLN A 82 -30.37 11.62 -3.22
CA GLN A 82 -29.26 12.30 -2.52
C GLN A 82 -29.22 11.75 -1.10
N ASP A 83 -28.36 10.77 -0.92
CA ASP A 83 -28.19 10.01 0.30
C ASP A 83 -27.86 10.98 1.45
N TRP A 84 -28.74 11.10 2.43
CA TRP A 84 -28.45 11.76 3.70
C TRP A 84 -27.22 11.13 4.38
N GLU A 85 -26.90 9.87 4.04
CA GLU A 85 -25.63 9.20 4.35
C GLU A 85 -24.44 9.98 3.78
N THR A 86 -24.49 10.56 2.57
CA THR A 86 -23.39 11.40 2.04
C THR A 86 -23.20 12.74 2.75
N LEU A 87 -24.21 13.22 3.49
CA LEU A 87 -24.08 14.45 4.31
C LEU A 87 -23.56 14.15 5.73
N ILE A 88 -23.82 12.95 6.26
CA ILE A 88 -23.31 12.51 7.56
C ILE A 88 -21.90 11.88 7.40
N ASP A 89 -21.65 11.19 6.29
CA ASP A 89 -20.32 10.82 5.76
C ASP A 89 -19.57 12.00 5.12
N GLU A 90 -20.04 13.26 5.24
CA GLU A 90 -19.22 14.45 4.97
C GLU A 90 -18.65 15.08 6.24
N ASP A 91 -19.06 14.63 7.44
CA ASP A 91 -18.53 15.15 8.72
C ASP A 91 -17.86 14.10 9.64
N ILE A 92 -18.13 12.79 9.54
CA ILE A 92 -17.73 11.88 10.63
C ILE A 92 -16.39 11.13 10.46
N HIS A 93 -15.93 10.60 9.31
CA HIS A 93 -14.64 9.83 9.28
C HIS A 93 -13.87 9.76 7.93
N HIS A 94 -13.71 10.89 7.22
CA HIS A 94 -13.20 10.89 5.82
C HIS A 94 -11.71 10.62 5.64
N LEU A 95 -10.97 10.41 6.72
CA LEU A 95 -9.55 10.08 6.72
C LEU A 95 -9.28 8.70 7.33
N ASP A 96 -10.31 7.87 7.52
CA ASP A 96 -10.12 6.51 8.05
C ASP A 96 -9.24 5.66 7.14
N PHE A 97 -9.24 5.91 5.82
CA PHE A 97 -8.28 5.30 4.91
C PHE A 97 -6.84 5.74 5.23
N LEU A 98 -6.62 6.93 5.77
CA LEU A 98 -5.32 7.36 6.28
C LEU A 98 -4.98 6.70 7.62
N ALA A 99 -5.93 6.20 8.40
CA ALA A 99 -5.67 5.50 9.67
C ALA A 99 -5.14 4.07 9.47
N ARG A 100 -5.33 3.49 8.27
CA ARG A 100 -4.84 2.15 7.91
C ARG A 100 -3.32 2.05 7.94
N GLN A 101 -2.80 0.83 8.03
CA GLN A 101 -1.36 0.57 7.92
C GLN A 101 -0.87 0.95 6.52
N PHE A 102 0.08 1.90 6.43
CA PHE A 102 0.63 2.37 5.16
C PHE A 102 1.73 1.44 4.67
N SER A 103 1.41 0.57 3.72
CA SER A 103 2.38 -0.13 2.87
C SER A 103 2.40 0.50 1.46
N ILE A 104 3.44 0.24 0.66
CA ILE A 104 3.45 0.66 -0.75
C ILE A 104 2.30 0.04 -1.52
N ASP A 105 1.97 -1.23 -1.24
CA ASP A 105 0.88 -1.91 -1.92
C ASP A 105 -0.48 -1.27 -1.59
N SER A 106 -0.73 -1.04 -0.29
CA SER A 106 -1.95 -0.35 0.18
C SER A 106 -2.01 1.09 -0.34
N LEU A 107 -0.86 1.78 -0.44
CA LEU A 107 -0.76 3.12 -1.02
C LEU A 107 -1.27 3.11 -2.47
N LEU A 108 -0.79 2.16 -3.27
CA LEU A 108 -1.10 2.10 -4.69
C LEU A 108 -2.52 1.63 -4.98
N HIS A 109 -3.00 0.59 -4.28
CA HIS A 109 -4.23 -0.11 -4.66
C HIS A 109 -5.47 0.32 -3.88
N GLN A 110 -5.32 0.98 -2.74
CA GLN A 110 -6.44 1.37 -1.89
C GLN A 110 -6.43 2.87 -1.59
N ILE A 111 -5.37 3.36 -0.95
CA ILE A 111 -5.32 4.72 -0.37
C ILE A 111 -5.37 5.79 -1.47
N VAL A 112 -4.55 5.68 -2.52
CA VAL A 112 -4.56 6.67 -3.61
C VAL A 112 -5.87 6.62 -4.40
N PRO A 113 -6.39 5.45 -4.82
CA PRO A 113 -7.74 5.32 -5.38
C PRO A 113 -8.84 6.02 -4.58
N ASP A 114 -8.94 5.69 -3.28
CA ASP A 114 -9.97 6.23 -2.38
C ASP A 114 -9.82 7.74 -2.22
N LEU A 115 -8.58 8.21 -2.08
CA LEU A 115 -8.27 9.64 -2.02
C LEU A 115 -8.68 10.35 -3.32
N LEU A 116 -8.39 9.80 -4.50
CA LEU A 116 -8.76 10.44 -5.77
C LEU A 116 -10.27 10.55 -5.93
N TYR A 117 -11.00 9.51 -5.51
CA TYR A 117 -12.47 9.53 -5.48
C TYR A 117 -12.96 10.65 -4.54
N TRP A 118 -12.43 10.72 -3.33
CA TRP A 118 -12.80 11.73 -2.33
C TRP A 118 -12.44 13.16 -2.75
N LEU A 119 -11.28 13.35 -3.39
CA LEU A 119 -10.86 14.64 -3.96
C LEU A 119 -11.67 15.03 -5.22
N ARG A 120 -12.45 14.08 -5.77
CA ARG A 120 -13.20 14.19 -7.03
C ARG A 120 -12.30 14.53 -8.22
N VAL A 121 -11.13 13.90 -8.29
CA VAL A 121 -10.14 14.07 -9.37
C VAL A 121 -10.18 12.86 -10.31
N GLY A 122 -10.41 13.11 -11.59
CA GLY A 122 -10.58 12.05 -12.59
C GLY A 122 -9.27 11.39 -13.04
N SER A 123 -8.11 12.02 -12.84
CA SER A 123 -6.83 11.50 -13.32
C SER A 123 -5.66 11.97 -12.47
N ALA A 124 -4.75 11.04 -12.17
CA ALA A 124 -3.54 11.33 -11.40
C ALA A 124 -2.40 10.39 -11.81
N ARG A 125 -1.18 10.77 -11.44
CA ARG A 125 0.01 9.92 -11.60
C ARG A 125 0.78 9.95 -10.29
N ILE A 126 1.22 8.80 -9.81
CA ILE A 126 2.14 8.72 -8.67
C ILE A 126 3.50 8.27 -9.20
N ALA A 127 4.56 8.87 -8.66
CA ALA A 127 5.93 8.46 -8.88
C ALA A 127 6.52 8.05 -7.54
N ILE A 128 7.08 6.86 -7.46
CA ILE A 128 7.69 6.31 -6.25
C ILE A 128 9.16 6.02 -6.53
N LEU A 129 10.05 6.44 -5.65
CA LEU A 129 11.47 6.16 -5.76
C LEU A 129 11.71 4.65 -5.59
N GLY A 130 12.41 4.04 -6.55
CA GLY A 130 12.79 2.64 -6.50
C GLY A 130 13.82 2.36 -5.41
N GLU A 131 14.01 1.08 -5.13
CA GLU A 131 14.98 0.57 -4.15
C GLU A 131 16.42 0.96 -4.50
N ASP A 132 16.71 1.10 -5.80
CA ASP A 132 17.98 1.58 -6.35
C ASP A 132 18.28 3.05 -6.05
N ARG A 133 17.28 3.81 -5.54
CA ARG A 133 17.31 5.25 -5.25
C ARG A 133 17.68 6.14 -6.44
N LYS A 134 17.67 5.59 -7.66
CA LYS A 134 18.03 6.32 -8.89
C LYS A 134 16.80 6.55 -9.74
N ASN A 135 15.92 5.57 -9.80
CA ASN A 135 14.83 5.56 -10.75
C ASN A 135 13.49 5.71 -10.05
N TYR A 136 12.57 6.46 -10.68
CA TYR A 136 11.19 6.56 -10.22
C TYR A 136 10.30 5.60 -11.00
N ARG A 137 9.47 4.87 -10.27
CA ARG A 137 8.40 4.03 -10.78
C ARG A 137 7.11 4.84 -10.85
N PHE A 138 6.57 5.02 -12.06
CA PHE A 138 5.32 5.74 -12.27
C PHE A 138 4.13 4.78 -12.34
N HIS A 139 3.04 5.13 -11.64
CA HIS A 139 1.73 4.48 -11.79
C HIS A 139 0.68 5.53 -12.18
N ILE A 140 -0.17 5.19 -13.16
CA ILE A 140 -1.15 6.10 -13.74
C ILE A 140 -2.55 5.69 -13.30
N TYR A 141 -3.28 6.65 -12.75
CA TYR A 141 -4.66 6.51 -12.30
C TYR A 141 -5.62 7.25 -13.21
N LYS A 142 -6.76 6.63 -13.48
CA LYS A 142 -7.91 7.26 -14.09
C LYS A 142 -9.17 6.75 -13.40
N ASN A 143 -10.03 7.66 -12.97
CA ASN A 143 -11.27 7.37 -12.24
C ASN A 143 -11.04 6.39 -11.07
N GLY A 144 -9.98 6.63 -10.27
CA GLY A 144 -9.64 5.79 -9.11
C GLY A 144 -9.06 4.41 -9.45
N LYS A 145 -8.80 4.05 -10.72
CA LYS A 145 -8.21 2.76 -11.10
C LYS A 145 -6.84 2.93 -11.76
N ILE A 146 -5.93 1.99 -11.50
CA ILE A 146 -4.63 1.94 -12.16
C ILE A 146 -4.82 1.44 -13.59
N ILE A 147 -4.42 2.24 -14.59
CA ILE A 147 -4.54 1.89 -16.03
C ILE A 147 -3.26 1.25 -16.58
N LYS A 148 -2.10 1.67 -16.08
CA LYS A 148 -0.80 1.09 -16.47
C LYS A 148 -0.04 0.70 -15.21
N GLY A 149 0.12 -0.60 -15.02
CA GLY A 149 0.89 -1.20 -13.92
C GLY A 149 2.40 -1.28 -14.18
N ASN A 150 2.86 -0.99 -15.40
CA ASN A 150 4.28 -1.05 -15.72
C ASN A 150 4.99 0.25 -15.34
N ALA A 151 6.06 0.09 -14.55
CA ALA A 151 7.02 1.12 -14.20
C ALA A 151 7.56 1.82 -15.45
N ILE A 152 7.06 3.02 -15.77
CA ILE A 152 7.73 3.87 -16.75
C ILE A 152 8.87 4.57 -16.02
N TYR A 153 10.11 4.20 -16.32
CA TYR A 153 11.28 4.89 -15.78
C TYR A 153 11.49 6.19 -16.55
N TYR A 154 11.38 7.33 -15.86
CA TYR A 154 11.51 8.65 -16.50
C TYR A 154 12.83 9.32 -16.10
N HIS A 155 13.78 9.43 -17.03
CA HIS A 155 15.09 10.03 -16.81
C HIS A 155 15.08 11.55 -16.57
N LYS A 156 13.99 12.27 -16.90
CA LYS A 156 13.86 13.73 -16.66
C LYS A 156 13.32 14.10 -15.26
N THR A 157 13.41 13.21 -14.27
CA THR A 157 12.97 13.52 -12.89
C THR A 157 14.00 14.30 -12.09
N GLU A 158 15.24 14.45 -12.58
CA GLU A 158 16.28 15.22 -11.89
C GLU A 158 15.97 16.73 -11.82
N GLU A 159 15.31 17.30 -12.83
CA GLU A 159 14.84 18.71 -12.80
C GLU A 159 13.81 18.90 -11.68
N LEU A 160 12.77 18.06 -11.64
CA LEU A 160 11.77 18.09 -10.56
C LEU A 160 12.40 17.87 -9.18
N LYS A 161 13.36 16.97 -9.07
CA LYS A 161 14.07 16.68 -7.82
C LYS A 161 14.89 17.87 -7.34
N ARG A 162 15.54 18.60 -8.24
CA ARG A 162 16.28 19.83 -7.92
C ARG A 162 15.34 20.90 -7.38
N GLU A 163 14.25 21.16 -8.08
CA GLU A 163 13.31 22.23 -7.70
C GLU A 163 12.58 21.93 -6.38
N PHE A 164 12.10 20.70 -6.20
CA PHE A 164 11.42 20.32 -4.96
C PHE A 164 12.36 20.13 -3.76
N LYS A 165 13.68 20.03 -3.96
CA LYS A 165 14.66 20.04 -2.86
C LYS A 165 14.61 21.36 -2.07
N ASN A 166 14.35 22.46 -2.77
CA ASN A 166 14.28 23.81 -2.23
C ASN A 166 12.84 24.21 -1.84
N TYR A 167 11.86 23.92 -2.70
CA TYR A 167 10.47 24.36 -2.49
C TYR A 167 9.74 23.58 -1.38
N ARG A 168 9.88 22.24 -1.34
CA ARG A 168 9.33 21.31 -0.32
C ARG A 168 7.84 21.43 0.06
N LYS A 169 7.06 22.27 -0.61
CA LYS A 169 5.61 22.43 -0.42
C LYS A 169 4.84 21.77 -1.55
N ILE A 170 3.53 21.63 -1.39
CA ILE A 170 2.64 21.28 -2.51
C ILE A 170 2.74 22.41 -3.54
N ALA A 171 3.01 22.07 -4.80
CA ALA A 171 3.05 23.03 -5.89
C ALA A 171 1.69 23.05 -6.59
N ARG A 172 1.10 24.23 -6.70
CA ARG A 172 -0.16 24.44 -7.40
C ARG A 172 0.07 25.39 -8.56
N LEU A 173 -0.52 25.08 -9.71
CA LEU A 173 -0.31 25.88 -10.92
C LEU A 173 -0.81 27.32 -10.78
N ASP A 174 -1.80 27.54 -9.91
CA ASP A 174 -2.42 28.81 -9.56
C ASP A 174 -1.70 29.60 -8.45
N ASP A 175 -0.69 29.02 -7.79
CA ASP A 175 0.08 29.74 -6.76
C ASP A 175 1.04 30.77 -7.39
N GLU A 176 1.01 32.01 -6.87
CA GLU A 176 1.91 33.09 -7.30
C GLU A 176 3.37 32.84 -6.89
N GLU A 177 3.60 32.19 -5.75
CA GLU A 177 4.93 31.85 -5.22
C GLU A 177 5.61 30.67 -5.95
N LEU A 178 4.94 30.09 -6.97
CA LEU A 178 5.47 28.94 -7.69
C LEU A 178 6.69 29.33 -8.54
N PRO A 179 7.84 28.65 -8.40
CA PRO A 179 9.01 28.87 -9.26
C PRO A 179 8.67 28.70 -10.75
N ALA A 180 9.23 29.58 -11.59
CA ALA A 180 8.96 29.59 -13.04
C ALA A 180 9.26 28.23 -13.70
N GLU A 181 10.39 27.60 -13.34
CA GLU A 181 10.78 26.29 -13.85
C GLU A 181 9.74 25.19 -13.51
N LEU A 182 9.21 25.20 -12.28
CA LEU A 182 8.15 24.27 -11.88
C LEU A 182 6.84 24.55 -12.62
N ARG A 183 6.51 25.83 -12.82
CA ARG A 183 5.33 26.24 -13.59
C ARG A 183 5.41 25.71 -15.03
N ASP A 184 6.55 25.86 -15.68
CA ASP A 184 6.78 25.37 -17.05
C ASP A 184 6.64 23.85 -17.13
N ILE A 185 7.25 23.11 -16.19
CA ILE A 185 7.13 21.65 -16.11
C ILE A 185 5.67 21.23 -15.92
N MET A 186 4.93 21.92 -15.04
CA MET A 186 3.51 21.65 -14.77
C MET A 186 2.64 21.91 -16.01
N GLN A 187 2.87 23.02 -16.73
CA GLN A 187 2.15 23.35 -17.95
C GLN A 187 2.42 22.35 -19.08
N GLN A 188 3.69 22.01 -19.32
CA GLN A 188 4.09 21.03 -20.35
C GLN A 188 3.44 19.67 -20.13
N ASN A 189 3.33 19.25 -18.86
CA ASN A 189 2.77 17.95 -18.49
C ASN A 189 1.26 17.98 -18.21
N ARG A 190 0.61 19.15 -18.33
CA ARG A 190 -0.81 19.37 -18.01
C ARG A 190 -1.17 18.92 -16.59
N VAL A 191 -0.31 19.26 -15.64
CA VAL A 191 -0.48 18.96 -14.22
C VAL A 191 -0.99 20.19 -13.50
N ALA A 192 -2.08 20.05 -12.75
CA ALA A 192 -2.62 21.13 -11.93
C ALA A 192 -1.86 21.24 -10.60
N TRP A 193 -1.67 20.12 -9.91
CA TRP A 193 -1.04 20.08 -8.57
C TRP A 193 0.03 19.00 -8.52
N ILE A 194 1.16 19.30 -7.86
CA ILE A 194 2.21 18.33 -7.55
C ILE A 194 2.40 18.27 -6.03
N VAL A 195 2.25 17.07 -5.48
CA VAL A 195 2.42 16.79 -4.07
C VAL A 195 3.71 15.99 -3.88
N PRO A 196 4.78 16.59 -3.32
CA PRO A 196 6.04 15.90 -3.12
C PRO A 196 6.02 15.02 -1.87
N PHE A 197 6.56 13.81 -1.97
CA PHE A 197 6.75 12.92 -0.82
C PHE A 197 8.16 13.10 -0.28
N VAL A 198 8.32 14.00 0.69
CA VAL A 198 9.62 14.33 1.28
C VAL A 198 9.75 13.67 2.64
N PHE A 199 10.81 12.88 2.82
CA PHE A 199 11.22 12.38 4.13
C PHE A 199 12.53 13.04 4.55
N ARG A 200 12.49 13.83 5.62
CA ARG A 200 13.60 14.68 6.09
C ARG A 200 14.05 15.67 5.00
N THR A 201 15.07 15.31 4.23
CA THR A 201 15.65 16.12 3.15
C THR A 201 15.66 15.40 1.81
N ARG A 202 15.06 14.20 1.74
CA ARG A 202 15.04 13.36 0.53
C ARG A 202 13.65 13.31 -0.05
N LEU A 203 13.60 13.49 -1.36
CA LEU A 203 12.40 13.31 -2.16
C LEU A 203 12.29 11.83 -2.54
N LEU A 204 11.21 11.21 -2.10
CA LEU A 204 10.96 9.78 -2.26
C LEU A 204 9.84 9.50 -3.27
N GLY A 205 9.17 10.53 -3.76
CA GLY A 205 8.10 10.38 -4.72
C GLY A 205 7.31 11.66 -4.95
N PHE A 206 6.31 11.54 -5.81
CA PHE A 206 5.40 12.62 -6.18
C PHE A 206 4.01 12.05 -6.44
N LEU A 207 2.99 12.86 -6.16
CA LEU A 207 1.65 12.67 -6.69
C LEU A 207 1.30 13.87 -7.56
N PHE A 208 1.08 13.61 -8.84
CA PHE A 208 0.65 14.57 -9.84
C PHE A 208 -0.88 14.46 -10.00
N LEU A 209 -1.60 15.54 -9.73
CA LEU A 209 -3.03 15.64 -10.01
C LEU A 209 -3.21 16.43 -11.30
N MET A 210 -3.92 15.86 -12.27
CA MET A 210 -4.12 16.49 -13.57
C MET A 210 -5.16 17.63 -13.51
N GLU A 211 -5.98 17.63 -12.47
CA GLU A 211 -7.04 18.61 -12.21
C GLU A 211 -6.95 19.07 -10.75
N PRO A 212 -7.33 20.33 -10.45
CA PRO A 212 -7.38 20.79 -9.07
C PRO A 212 -8.48 20.04 -8.30
N PRO A 213 -8.21 19.64 -7.04
CA PRO A 213 -9.19 18.96 -6.22
C PRO A 213 -10.39 19.88 -5.93
N ARG A 214 -11.59 19.32 -5.88
CA ARG A 214 -12.83 20.09 -5.63
C ARG A 214 -13.24 20.17 -4.16
N ASN A 215 -12.46 19.54 -3.28
CA ASN A 215 -12.75 19.45 -1.85
C ASN A 215 -12.03 20.54 -1.06
N GLN A 216 -12.73 21.19 -0.13
CA GLN A 216 -12.17 22.24 0.73
C GLN A 216 -11.05 21.74 1.69
N PHE A 217 -11.05 20.45 2.03
CA PHE A 217 -10.05 19.84 2.91
C PHE A 217 -8.91 19.16 2.16
N ALA A 218 -8.83 19.34 0.84
CA ALA A 218 -7.86 18.66 -0.03
C ALA A 218 -6.42 18.87 0.42
N ASP A 219 -6.04 20.09 0.78
CA ASP A 219 -4.68 20.41 1.21
C ASP A 219 -4.22 19.60 2.41
N ARG A 220 -5.05 19.55 3.45
CA ARG A 220 -4.72 18.81 4.68
C ARG A 220 -4.61 17.32 4.40
N ALA A 221 -5.53 16.76 3.61
CA ALA A 221 -5.50 15.36 3.23
C ALA A 221 -4.25 15.01 2.41
N LEU A 222 -3.89 15.86 1.44
CA LEU A 222 -2.70 15.69 0.60
C LEU A 222 -1.39 15.83 1.39
N GLN A 223 -1.33 16.75 2.36
CA GLN A 223 -0.18 16.88 3.26
C GLN A 223 -0.01 15.64 4.15
N LEU A 224 -1.11 15.13 4.72
CA LEU A 224 -1.08 13.92 5.54
C LEU A 224 -0.68 12.69 4.72
N LEU A 225 -1.25 12.54 3.51
CA LEU A 225 -0.85 11.51 2.56
C LEU A 225 0.65 11.62 2.26
N ALA A 226 1.15 12.80 1.94
CA ALA A 226 2.55 13.01 1.57
C ALA A 226 3.51 12.56 2.68
N GLY A 227 3.20 12.92 3.93
CA GLY A 227 3.99 12.48 5.09
C GLY A 227 3.97 10.97 5.27
N LYS A 228 2.78 10.34 5.24
CA LYS A 228 2.65 8.89 5.43
C LYS A 228 3.22 8.08 4.27
N ALA A 229 3.03 8.54 3.03
CA ALA A 229 3.60 7.94 1.84
C ALA A 229 5.13 8.00 1.88
N ALA A 230 5.72 9.14 2.26
CA ALA A 230 7.18 9.28 2.38
C ALA A 230 7.77 8.29 3.40
N VAL A 231 7.12 8.13 4.57
CA VAL A 231 7.54 7.14 5.58
C VAL A 231 7.44 5.71 5.04
N SER A 232 6.32 5.36 4.40
CA SER A 232 6.09 4.02 3.87
C SER A 232 7.09 3.65 2.76
N ILE A 233 7.36 4.57 1.84
CA ILE A 233 8.35 4.39 0.77
C ILE A 233 9.75 4.22 1.38
N GLN A 234 10.11 5.05 2.36
CA GLN A 234 11.39 4.93 3.05
C GLN A 234 11.55 3.57 3.73
N ASN A 235 10.50 3.10 4.43
CA ASN A 235 10.51 1.81 5.11
C ASN A 235 10.66 0.67 4.12
N HIS A 236 9.95 0.71 2.99
CA HIS A 236 10.08 -0.31 1.95
C HIS A 236 11.49 -0.38 1.38
N ILE A 237 12.11 0.77 1.05
CA ILE A 237 13.50 0.82 0.57
C ILE A 237 14.49 0.28 1.62
N LEU A 238 14.21 0.47 2.92
CA LEU A 238 15.03 -0.09 3.99
C LEU A 238 14.83 -1.59 4.14
N SER A 239 13.58 -2.06 4.11
CA SER A 239 13.24 -3.47 4.22
C SER A 239 13.81 -4.29 3.06
N SER A 240 13.77 -3.77 1.82
CA SER A 240 14.35 -4.49 0.69
C SER A 240 15.85 -4.71 0.86
N LYS A 241 16.59 -3.69 1.30
CA LYS A 241 18.02 -3.81 1.62
C LYS A 241 18.34 -4.84 2.70
N ILE A 242 17.45 -5.00 3.70
CA ILE A 242 17.64 -5.98 4.77
C ILE A 242 17.40 -7.40 4.25
N ILE A 243 16.40 -7.58 3.37
CA ILE A 243 16.12 -8.86 2.72
C ILE A 243 17.31 -9.25 1.85
N ASP A 244 17.78 -8.35 0.99
CA ASP A 244 18.95 -8.58 0.12
C ASP A 244 20.19 -8.95 0.95
N ALA A 245 20.46 -8.21 2.02
CA ALA A 245 21.59 -8.50 2.91
C ALA A 245 21.47 -9.86 3.60
N GLY A 246 20.26 -10.26 3.99
CA GLY A 246 20.01 -11.56 4.60
C GLY A 246 20.19 -12.74 3.63
N GLU A 247 19.87 -12.55 2.35
CA GLU A 247 20.15 -13.53 1.29
C GLU A 247 21.66 -13.65 1.05
N PHE A 248 22.37 -12.52 0.93
CA PHE A 248 23.83 -12.51 0.78
C PHE A 248 24.55 -13.17 1.96
N GLU A 249 24.10 -12.94 3.20
CA GLU A 249 24.70 -13.55 4.39
C GLU A 249 24.53 -15.09 4.37
N LYS A 250 23.37 -15.59 3.93
CA LYS A 250 23.15 -17.03 3.78
C LYS A 250 24.01 -17.64 2.68
N GLU A 251 24.18 -16.93 1.57
CA GLU A 251 25.09 -17.35 0.50
C GLU A 251 26.55 -17.36 0.96
N LEU A 252 26.97 -16.35 1.73
CA LEU A 252 28.30 -16.28 2.31
C LEU A 252 28.56 -17.45 3.27
N GLN A 253 27.65 -17.71 4.22
CA GLN A 253 27.75 -18.83 5.15
C GLN A 253 27.81 -20.19 4.42
N SER A 254 27.06 -20.32 3.32
CA SER A 254 27.09 -21.52 2.48
C SER A 254 28.45 -21.67 1.80
N ALA A 255 29.01 -20.59 1.25
CA ALA A 255 30.32 -20.58 0.63
C ALA A 255 31.45 -20.86 1.64
N GLU A 256 31.40 -20.29 2.84
CA GLU A 256 32.34 -20.54 3.92
C GLU A 256 32.30 -22.01 4.38
N LYS A 257 31.11 -22.59 4.50
CA LYS A 257 30.96 -24.01 4.83
C LYS A 257 31.58 -24.90 3.76
N VAL A 258 31.33 -24.63 2.48
CA VAL A 258 31.96 -25.37 1.37
C VAL A 258 33.48 -25.21 1.41
N HIS A 259 33.97 -23.99 1.62
CA HIS A 259 35.41 -23.73 1.73
C HIS A 259 36.05 -24.43 2.92
N SER A 260 35.39 -24.47 4.08
CA SER A 260 35.89 -25.19 5.27
C SER A 260 36.00 -26.69 5.06
N LEU A 261 35.10 -27.29 4.27
CA LEU A 261 35.16 -28.71 3.89
C LEU A 261 36.30 -29.01 2.92
N MET A 262 36.83 -28.00 2.24
CA MET A 262 37.98 -28.11 1.35
C MET A 262 39.32 -27.89 2.06
N LYS A 263 39.33 -27.49 3.35
CA LYS A 263 40.55 -27.33 4.12
C LYS A 263 41.07 -28.69 4.58
N ASN A 264 42.38 -28.89 4.42
CA ASN A 264 43.06 -30.18 4.56
C ASN A 264 42.72 -30.90 5.87
N SER A 265 42.37 -32.18 5.75
CA SER A 265 42.20 -33.08 6.89
C SER A 265 43.54 -33.60 7.40
N ARG A 266 43.52 -34.00 8.67
CA ARG A 266 44.59 -34.62 9.47
C ARG A 266 45.82 -35.05 8.67
N LEU A 267 46.89 -34.27 8.80
CA LEU A 267 48.20 -34.62 8.27
C LEU A 267 48.74 -35.87 8.97
N PRO A 268 49.23 -36.87 8.23
CA PRO A 268 49.89 -38.01 8.84
C PRO A 268 51.26 -37.62 9.40
N THR A 269 51.58 -38.14 10.58
CA THR A 269 52.92 -38.02 11.16
C THR A 269 53.77 -39.19 10.68
N ILE A 270 54.60 -38.97 9.67
CA ILE A 270 55.52 -39.99 9.13
C ILE A 270 56.91 -39.78 9.75
N SER A 271 57.47 -40.82 10.38
CA SER A 271 58.77 -40.73 11.04
C SER A 271 59.87 -40.30 10.04
N GLY A 272 60.58 -39.21 10.36
CA GLY A 272 61.65 -38.65 9.52
C GLY A 272 61.19 -37.66 8.44
N PHE A 273 59.88 -37.40 8.28
CA PHE A 273 59.33 -36.46 7.31
C PHE A 273 58.44 -35.40 7.96
N GLU A 274 58.58 -34.14 7.56
CA GLU A 274 57.68 -33.04 7.95
C GLU A 274 56.80 -32.67 6.74
N ILE A 275 55.51 -32.99 6.81
CA ILE A 275 54.55 -32.66 5.75
C ILE A 275 53.94 -31.28 6.05
N LYS A 276 54.21 -30.31 5.18
CA LYS A 276 53.61 -28.97 5.23
C LYS A 276 52.59 -28.84 4.11
N PRO A 277 51.27 -28.89 4.39
CA PRO A 277 50.29 -28.66 3.36
C PRO A 277 50.38 -27.22 2.88
N LYS A 278 50.27 -27.03 1.57
CA LYS A 278 50.10 -25.70 0.98
C LYS A 278 48.61 -25.49 0.76
N GLU A 279 48.01 -24.57 1.51
CA GLU A 279 46.62 -24.19 1.30
C GLU A 279 46.47 -23.56 -0.08
N ASP A 280 45.49 -24.03 -0.85
CA ASP A 280 45.08 -23.42 -2.10
C ASP A 280 43.96 -22.42 -1.84
N GLU A 281 44.32 -21.14 -1.71
CA GLU A 281 43.35 -20.05 -1.52
C GLU A 281 42.37 -19.92 -2.69
N SER A 282 42.73 -20.43 -3.89
CA SER A 282 41.86 -20.33 -5.06
C SER A 282 40.68 -21.32 -5.02
N GLY A 283 40.71 -22.31 -4.12
CA GLY A 283 39.70 -23.37 -4.05
C GLY A 283 39.64 -24.22 -5.33
N SER A 284 40.73 -24.27 -6.08
CA SER A 284 40.84 -25.04 -7.32
C SER A 284 41.26 -26.48 -7.08
N SER A 285 41.80 -26.77 -5.90
CA SER A 285 42.25 -28.09 -5.49
C SER A 285 41.89 -28.43 -4.04
N VAL A 286 41.67 -29.72 -3.81
CA VAL A 286 41.44 -30.33 -2.48
C VAL A 286 42.44 -31.47 -2.33
N GLN A 287 43.10 -31.53 -1.17
CA GLN A 287 44.11 -32.53 -0.87
C GLN A 287 43.67 -33.32 0.36
N GLU A 288 43.70 -34.65 0.28
CA GLU A 288 43.28 -35.52 1.36
C GLU A 288 44.27 -36.67 1.56
N PHE A 289 44.61 -36.93 2.82
CA PHE A 289 45.42 -38.07 3.22
C PHE A 289 44.55 -39.14 3.84
N PHE A 290 44.74 -40.40 3.44
CA PHE A 290 44.11 -41.53 4.11
C PHE A 290 45.07 -42.71 4.23
N GLU A 291 44.82 -43.55 5.22
CA GLU A 291 45.54 -44.79 5.46
C GLU A 291 44.75 -45.95 4.87
N ALA A 292 45.40 -46.82 4.11
CA ALA A 292 44.86 -48.11 3.71
C ALA A 292 45.83 -49.23 4.07
N SER A 293 45.44 -50.49 3.83
CA SER A 293 46.20 -51.69 4.22
C SER A 293 47.67 -51.67 3.79
N ASP A 294 47.97 -51.00 2.68
CA ASP A 294 49.27 -51.00 2.02
C ASP A 294 50.11 -49.74 2.34
N GLY A 295 49.58 -48.80 3.15
CA GLY A 295 50.26 -47.57 3.55
C GLY A 295 49.40 -46.30 3.44
N TRP A 296 50.06 -45.15 3.53
CA TRP A 296 49.43 -43.84 3.42
C TRP A 296 49.33 -43.37 1.96
N TYR A 297 48.18 -42.80 1.61
CA TYR A 297 47.88 -42.26 0.29
C TYR A 297 47.53 -40.78 0.37
N LEU A 298 47.97 -40.03 -0.64
CA LEU A 298 47.56 -38.65 -0.90
C LEU A 298 46.71 -38.62 -2.16
N VAL A 299 45.49 -38.13 -2.04
CA VAL A 299 44.61 -37.87 -3.18
C VAL A 299 44.44 -36.36 -3.35
N ILE A 300 44.61 -35.92 -4.59
CA ILE A 300 44.46 -34.53 -4.97
C ILE A 300 43.36 -34.45 -6.02
N PHE A 301 42.26 -33.79 -5.68
CA PHE A 301 41.26 -33.40 -6.65
C PHE A 301 41.56 -31.98 -7.09
N ALA A 302 41.63 -31.75 -8.40
CA ALA A 302 41.94 -30.43 -8.95
C ALA A 302 41.06 -30.11 -10.15
N THR A 303 40.76 -28.82 -10.31
CA THR A 303 40.01 -28.26 -11.44
C THR A 303 40.84 -27.18 -12.11
N ALA A 304 40.60 -26.95 -13.40
CA ALA A 304 41.34 -25.94 -14.16
C ALA A 304 41.06 -24.49 -13.72
N ARG A 305 39.96 -24.24 -12.99
CA ARG A 305 39.57 -22.94 -12.45
C ARG A 305 38.93 -23.09 -11.08
N GLY A 306 39.38 -22.27 -10.13
CA GLY A 306 38.77 -22.16 -8.80
C GLY A 306 37.41 -21.44 -8.83
N GLY A 307 36.65 -21.58 -7.73
CA GLY A 307 35.35 -20.93 -7.55
C GLY A 307 34.32 -21.83 -6.84
N GLY A 308 33.14 -21.28 -6.51
CA GLY A 308 32.12 -21.97 -5.71
C GLY A 308 31.57 -23.26 -6.35
N VAL A 309 31.39 -23.28 -7.68
CA VAL A 309 30.94 -24.47 -8.41
C VAL A 309 32.00 -25.57 -8.39
N SER A 310 33.26 -25.22 -8.64
CA SER A 310 34.39 -26.15 -8.55
C SER A 310 34.52 -26.72 -7.14
N GLY A 311 34.38 -25.88 -6.11
CA GLY A 311 34.44 -26.33 -4.72
C GLY A 311 33.31 -27.29 -4.34
N LEU A 312 32.09 -27.08 -4.84
CA LEU A 312 30.97 -28.02 -4.66
C LEU A 312 31.28 -29.39 -5.26
N VAL A 313 31.76 -29.43 -6.50
CA VAL A 313 32.12 -30.69 -7.18
C VAL A 313 33.25 -31.40 -6.43
N LEU A 314 34.30 -30.68 -6.05
CA LEU A 314 35.44 -31.23 -5.30
C LEU A 314 35.01 -31.76 -3.93
N SER A 315 34.11 -31.06 -3.22
CA SER A 315 33.56 -31.51 -1.95
C SER A 315 32.70 -32.78 -2.08
N GLY A 316 31.96 -32.92 -3.20
CA GLY A 316 31.20 -34.13 -3.50
C GLY A 316 32.11 -35.34 -3.78
N LEU A 317 33.19 -35.13 -4.54
CA LEU A 317 34.21 -36.17 -4.80
C LEU A 317 34.92 -36.60 -3.51
N LEU A 318 35.25 -35.63 -2.64
CA LEU A 318 35.84 -35.89 -1.33
C LEU A 318 34.88 -36.69 -0.44
N GLY A 319 33.60 -36.30 -0.39
CA GLY A 319 32.56 -37.04 0.34
C GLY A 319 32.38 -38.47 -0.17
N HIS A 320 32.46 -38.68 -1.48
CA HIS A 320 32.41 -40.01 -2.08
C HIS A 320 33.63 -40.85 -1.68
N LEU A 321 34.83 -40.26 -1.71
CA LEU A 321 36.07 -40.90 -1.24
C LEU A 321 35.95 -41.35 0.22
N TYR A 322 35.45 -40.49 1.12
CA TYR A 322 35.22 -40.86 2.53
C TYR A 322 34.21 -41.99 2.68
N SER A 323 33.12 -41.98 1.91
CA SER A 323 32.14 -43.05 1.92
C SER A 323 32.75 -44.38 1.49
N LEU A 324 33.61 -44.38 0.48
CA LEU A 324 34.32 -45.59 0.02
C LEU A 324 35.28 -46.09 1.10
N ILE A 325 36.08 -45.20 1.67
CA ILE A 325 37.02 -45.52 2.77
C ILE A 325 36.31 -46.13 3.97
N HIS A 326 35.11 -45.65 4.31
CA HIS A 326 34.38 -46.15 5.47
C HIS A 326 33.64 -47.47 5.22
N LEU A 327 33.23 -47.74 3.98
CA LEU A 327 32.44 -48.94 3.64
C LEU A 327 33.31 -50.15 3.29
N GLU A 328 34.52 -49.93 2.77
CA GLU A 328 35.39 -51.02 2.33
C GLU A 328 36.61 -51.16 3.25
N ASN A 329 36.64 -52.22 4.06
CA ASN A 329 37.77 -52.52 4.97
C ASN A 329 39.07 -52.93 4.27
N GLU A 330 39.04 -53.27 2.97
CA GLU A 330 40.21 -53.65 2.16
C GLU A 330 40.24 -52.83 0.86
N LEU A 331 40.73 -51.60 0.96
CA LEU A 331 40.87 -50.70 -0.19
C LEU A 331 42.26 -50.82 -0.82
N SER A 332 42.29 -51.29 -2.07
CA SER A 332 43.45 -51.16 -2.95
C SER A 332 43.26 -49.95 -3.89
N ILE A 333 44.37 -49.26 -4.23
CA ILE A 333 44.39 -48.10 -5.15
C ILE A 333 43.62 -48.37 -6.45
N HIS A 334 43.73 -49.60 -6.97
CA HIS A 334 43.15 -50.01 -8.23
C HIS A 334 41.60 -49.96 -8.20
N ARG A 335 40.98 -50.22 -7.04
CA ARG A 335 39.53 -50.09 -6.85
C ARG A 335 39.08 -48.64 -6.74
N ILE A 336 39.83 -47.81 -6.02
CA ILE A 336 39.55 -46.37 -5.91
C ILE A 336 39.58 -45.72 -7.29
N LEU A 337 40.62 -46.00 -8.09
CA LEU A 337 40.71 -45.52 -9.46
C LEU A 337 39.57 -46.02 -10.36
N GLY A 338 39.06 -47.23 -10.12
CA GLY A 338 37.90 -47.78 -10.83
C GLY A 338 36.60 -47.02 -10.57
N HIS A 339 36.37 -46.58 -9.33
CA HIS A 339 35.17 -45.82 -8.95
C HIS A 339 35.23 -44.36 -9.39
N MET A 340 36.41 -43.74 -9.41
CA MET A 340 36.59 -42.32 -9.70
C MET A 340 36.73 -41.98 -11.19
N ARG A 341 36.73 -43.00 -12.08
CA ARG A 341 36.89 -42.83 -13.54
C ARG A 341 35.55 -42.76 -14.30
N LYS A 342 34.42 -42.88 -13.62
CA LYS A 342 33.07 -42.60 -14.14
C LYS A 342 32.65 -41.20 -13.70
#